data_AF-A0A7X3WF60-F1
#
_entry.id   AF-A0A7X3WF60-F1
#
_cell.length_a   1.000
_cell.length_b   1.000
_cell.length_c   1.000
_cell.angle_alpha   90.00
_cell.angle_beta   90.00
_cell.angle_gamma   90.00
#
_symmetry.space_group_name_H-M   'P 1'
#
loop_
_entity.id
_entity.type
_entity.pdbx_description
1 polymer ?
#
loop_
_entity_poly.entity_id
_entity_poly.type
_entity_poly.pdbx_seq_one_letter_code
_entity_poly.pdbx_strand_id
1 'polypeptide(L)'
;MRTVVRHGLATIIDTTIAKQKSFLYSIYGVFADRATLYIGQTIGKTGALGRLAQHLSDAHGNTYCQRLSHLFHYEEVELERTDLVAVRFANERIFEIDSPVYREAVEDLVQRILINWVTEQELAICIVSRTRPNSYNKLENIQKEASRISKVLEPWILECHQ
;
A
#
# COMPACT_ATOMS: atom_id res chain seq x y z
N MET A 1 13.12 27.21 -8.26
CA MET A 1 14.02 26.35 -7.46
C MET A 1 13.71 24.92 -7.88
N ARG A 2 14.67 24.13 -8.39
CA ARG A 2 14.39 22.74 -8.82
C ARG A 2 14.46 21.85 -7.58
N THR A 3 13.33 21.28 -7.18
CA THR A 3 13.25 20.27 -6.13
C THR A 3 14.09 19.07 -6.53
N VAL A 4 15.04 18.68 -5.69
CA VAL A 4 15.80 17.44 -5.88
C VAL A 4 14.88 16.31 -5.42
N VAL A 5 14.22 15.64 -6.36
CA VAL A 5 13.43 14.43 -6.07
C VAL A 5 14.40 13.34 -5.67
N ARG A 6 14.41 12.97 -4.38
CA ARG A 6 15.12 11.77 -3.93
C ARG A 6 14.30 10.58 -4.37
N HIS A 7 14.84 9.81 -5.30
CA HIS A 7 14.21 8.58 -5.76
C HIS A 7 14.28 7.59 -4.59
N GLY A 8 13.12 7.15 -4.09
CA GLY A 8 13.06 6.17 -3.00
C GLY A 8 13.38 4.75 -3.48
N LEU A 9 13.34 3.82 -2.54
CA LEU A 9 13.54 2.39 -2.69
C LEU A 9 12.35 1.77 -3.43
N ALA A 10 12.61 1.02 -4.49
CA ALA A 10 11.63 0.16 -5.13
C ALA A 10 11.91 -1.30 -4.75
N THR A 11 11.15 -1.85 -3.82
CA THR A 11 11.33 -3.23 -3.33
C THR A 11 10.41 -4.18 -4.07
N ILE A 12 10.99 -4.98 -4.98
CA ILE A 12 10.29 -6.04 -5.69
C ILE A 12 10.54 -7.37 -4.98
N ILE A 13 9.55 -7.85 -4.23
CA ILE A 13 9.62 -9.11 -3.47
C ILE A 13 9.30 -10.32 -4.37
N ASP A 14 8.50 -10.12 -5.41
CA ASP A 14 8.10 -11.16 -6.35
C ASP A 14 8.21 -10.64 -7.80
N THR A 15 8.95 -11.35 -8.65
CA THR A 15 9.19 -11.00 -10.06
C THR A 15 7.93 -11.07 -10.93
N THR A 16 6.84 -11.65 -10.41
CA THR A 16 5.52 -11.67 -11.04
C THR A 16 4.71 -10.39 -10.81
N ILE A 17 5.31 -9.34 -10.23
CA ILE A 17 4.68 -8.03 -9.95
C ILE A 17 3.94 -7.39 -11.15
N ALA A 18 4.38 -7.67 -12.37
CA ALA A 18 3.78 -7.17 -13.61
C ALA A 18 2.78 -8.14 -14.27
N LYS A 19 2.60 -9.34 -13.70
CA LYS A 19 1.67 -10.37 -14.19
C LYS A 19 0.31 -10.22 -13.51
N GLN A 20 -0.74 -10.76 -14.13
CA GLN A 20 -2.05 -10.89 -13.52
C GLN A 20 -2.00 -11.89 -12.35
N LYS A 21 -1.62 -11.40 -11.18
CA LYS A 21 -1.58 -12.11 -9.91
C LYS A 21 -2.13 -11.21 -8.81
N SER A 22 -2.57 -11.84 -7.74
CA SER A 22 -3.08 -11.10 -6.60
C SER A 22 -1.92 -10.54 -5.76
N PHE A 23 -1.98 -9.23 -5.48
CA PHE A 23 -0.99 -8.53 -4.67
C PHE A 23 -1.66 -7.57 -3.70
N LEU A 24 -1.09 -7.48 -2.50
CA LEU A 24 -1.22 -6.30 -1.66
C LEU A 24 0.00 -5.42 -1.94
N TYR A 25 -0.22 -4.14 -2.21
CA TYR A 25 0.85 -3.18 -2.47
C TYR A 25 0.75 -2.02 -1.49
N SER A 26 1.91 -1.43 -1.19
CA SER A 26 2.01 -0.26 -0.34
C SER A 26 2.88 0.82 -1.01
N ILE A 27 2.52 2.07 -0.76
CA ILE A 27 3.27 3.26 -1.19
C ILE A 27 3.61 4.03 0.07
N TYR A 28 4.90 4.23 0.32
CA TYR A 28 5.38 5.16 1.32
C TYR A 28 5.75 6.46 0.61
N GLY A 29 5.30 7.58 1.13
CA GLY A 29 5.59 8.88 0.54
C GLY A 29 5.84 9.94 1.59
N VAL A 30 6.75 10.85 1.28
CA VAL A 30 7.05 12.03 2.09
C VAL A 30 6.66 13.28 1.30
N PHE A 31 5.91 14.17 1.92
CA PHE A 31 5.60 15.50 1.37
C PHE A 31 5.49 16.48 2.53
N ALA A 32 6.06 17.69 2.40
CA ALA A 32 5.98 18.74 3.41
C ALA A 32 6.31 18.24 4.83
N ASP A 33 7.42 17.48 4.95
CA ASP A 33 7.89 16.83 6.18
C ASP A 33 6.91 15.81 6.81
N ARG A 34 5.92 15.32 6.05
CA ARG A 34 4.93 14.33 6.51
C ARG A 34 5.15 12.99 5.83
N ALA A 35 5.36 11.95 6.63
CA ALA A 35 5.38 10.58 6.15
C ALA A 35 3.96 10.02 6.02
N THR A 36 3.68 9.35 4.92
CA THR A 36 2.39 8.69 4.67
C THR A 36 2.55 7.29 4.13
N LEU A 37 1.54 6.46 4.40
CA LEU A 37 1.47 5.10 3.91
C LEU A 37 0.12 4.85 3.24
N TYR A 38 0.16 4.46 1.98
CA TYR A 38 -0.99 3.93 1.25
C TYR A 38 -0.88 2.41 1.20
N ILE A 39 -2.02 1.73 1.33
CA ILE A 39 -2.16 0.27 1.24
C ILE A 39 -3.30 0.00 0.27
N GLY A 40 -3.14 -0.97 -0.62
CA GLY A 40 -4.21 -1.40 -1.51
C GLY A 40 -3.99 -2.80 -2.04
N GLN A 41 -5.04 -3.39 -2.64
CA GLN A 41 -4.96 -4.69 -3.30
C GLN A 41 -5.24 -4.64 -4.81
N THR A 42 -4.79 -5.66 -5.53
CA THR A 42 -5.09 -5.84 -6.95
C THR A 42 -5.04 -7.30 -7.38
N ILE A 43 -5.77 -7.61 -8.46
CA ILE A 43 -5.58 -8.79 -9.34
C ILE A 43 -5.62 -8.36 -10.82
N GLY A 44 -5.34 -7.07 -11.08
CA GLY A 44 -5.44 -6.48 -12.41
C GLY A 44 -4.50 -7.13 -13.42
N LYS A 45 -4.82 -7.02 -14.71
CA LYS A 45 -4.04 -7.63 -15.81
C LYS A 45 -2.56 -7.24 -15.81
N THR A 46 -2.25 -6.03 -15.36
CA THR A 46 -0.91 -5.44 -15.28
C THR A 46 -0.23 -5.64 -13.91
N GLY A 47 -0.81 -6.49 -13.06
CA GLY A 47 -0.32 -6.77 -11.71
C GLY A 47 -0.30 -5.56 -10.78
N ALA A 48 0.52 -5.64 -9.74
CA ALA A 48 0.79 -4.53 -8.82
C ALA A 48 1.58 -3.41 -9.49
N LEU A 49 2.49 -3.71 -10.42
CA LEU A 49 3.28 -2.69 -11.08
C LEU A 49 2.41 -1.67 -11.82
N GLY A 50 1.43 -2.14 -12.60
CA GLY A 50 0.51 -1.23 -13.30
C GLY A 50 -0.39 -0.44 -12.36
N ARG A 51 -0.74 -0.99 -11.19
CA ARG A 51 -1.52 -0.25 -10.17
C ARG A 51 -0.69 0.81 -9.47
N LEU A 52 0.55 0.49 -9.10
CA LEU A 52 1.50 1.46 -8.54
C LEU A 52 1.75 2.60 -9.54
N ALA A 53 1.99 2.27 -10.81
CA ALA A 53 2.12 3.28 -11.86
C ALA A 53 0.87 4.16 -12.00
N GLN A 54 -0.33 3.57 -11.93
CA GLN A 54 -1.58 4.33 -11.95
C GLN A 54 -1.67 5.34 -10.78
N HIS A 55 -1.32 4.90 -9.56
CA HIS A 55 -1.30 5.76 -8.37
C HIS A 55 -0.24 6.85 -8.39
N LEU A 56 0.78 6.76 -9.24
CA LEU A 56 1.85 7.75 -9.30
C LEU A 56 1.84 8.58 -10.59
N SER A 57 0.97 8.23 -11.54
CA SER A 57 0.86 8.95 -12.81
C SER A 57 0.27 10.35 -12.66
N ASP A 58 0.46 11.23 -13.64
CA ASP A 58 -0.22 12.54 -13.69
C ASP A 58 -1.66 12.43 -14.23
N ALA A 59 -2.15 11.22 -14.45
CA ALA A 59 -3.49 10.99 -14.99
C ALA A 59 -4.57 11.28 -13.93
N HIS A 60 -5.78 11.59 -14.39
CA HIS A 60 -6.96 11.76 -13.53
C HIS A 60 -7.29 10.53 -12.66
N GLY A 61 -6.64 9.39 -12.90
CA GLY A 61 -6.75 8.17 -12.09
C GLY A 61 -5.70 8.01 -10.99
N ASN A 62 -4.86 9.01 -10.71
CA ASN A 62 -3.90 8.99 -9.61
C ASN A 62 -4.61 9.12 -8.27
N THR A 63 -4.97 7.99 -7.67
CA THR A 63 -5.72 8.04 -6.41
C THR A 63 -4.84 8.28 -5.18
N TYR A 64 -3.51 8.36 -5.31
CA TYR A 64 -2.63 8.62 -4.16
C TYR A 64 -2.40 10.12 -3.95
N CYS A 65 -1.81 10.84 -4.92
CA CYS A 65 -1.60 12.29 -4.79
C CYS A 65 -2.92 13.06 -4.69
N GLN A 66 -3.96 12.65 -5.43
CA GLN A 66 -5.30 13.24 -5.27
C GLN A 66 -5.86 13.01 -3.87
N ARG A 67 -5.57 11.86 -3.26
CA ARG A 67 -6.01 11.57 -1.89
C ARG A 67 -5.26 12.38 -0.86
N LEU A 68 -3.95 12.55 -1.02
CA LEU A 68 -3.17 13.45 -0.17
C LEU A 68 -3.69 14.89 -0.29
N SER A 69 -3.91 15.37 -1.52
CA SER A 69 -4.46 16.70 -1.80
C SER A 69 -5.80 16.90 -1.08
N HIS A 70 -6.73 15.94 -1.20
CA HIS A 70 -8.02 16.00 -0.51
C HIS A 70 -7.91 15.90 1.02
N LEU A 71 -7.07 15.00 1.55
CA LEU A 71 -6.97 14.77 3.01
C LEU A 71 -6.30 15.94 3.74
N PHE A 72 -5.34 16.59 3.09
CA PHE A 72 -4.54 17.65 3.69
C PHE A 72 -4.87 19.05 3.16
N HIS A 73 -5.90 19.17 2.30
CA HIS A 73 -6.39 20.42 1.72
C HIS A 73 -5.34 21.20 0.91
N TYR A 74 -4.49 20.48 0.17
CA TYR A 74 -3.58 21.07 -0.81
C TYR A 74 -4.21 21.03 -2.20
N GLU A 75 -3.91 22.03 -3.05
CA GLU A 75 -4.30 22.00 -4.46
C GLU A 75 -3.50 20.93 -5.23
N GLU A 76 -2.20 20.85 -4.94
CA GLU A 76 -1.26 19.90 -5.52
C GLU A 76 -0.29 19.41 -4.44
N VAL A 77 0.06 18.12 -4.50
CA VAL A 77 1.03 17.49 -3.58
C VAL A 77 2.23 17.05 -4.37
N GLU A 78 3.38 17.67 -4.11
CA GLU A 78 4.68 17.27 -4.63
C GLU A 78 5.34 16.28 -3.66
N LEU A 79 5.62 15.07 -4.12
CA LEU A 79 6.28 14.04 -3.31
C LEU A 79 7.80 14.28 -3.33
N GLU A 80 8.39 14.43 -2.15
CA GLU A 80 9.83 14.59 -1.96
C GLU A 80 10.57 13.25 -2.03
N ARG A 81 9.88 12.20 -1.57
CA ARG A 81 10.33 10.80 -1.57
C ARG A 81 9.14 9.88 -1.81
N THR A 82 9.38 8.79 -2.53
CA THR A 82 8.39 7.74 -2.75
C THR A 82 9.07 6.38 -2.80
N ASP A 83 8.64 5.47 -1.94
CA ASP A 83 9.09 4.09 -1.88
C ASP A 83 7.89 3.15 -2.11
N LEU A 84 8.13 2.00 -2.74
CA LEU A 84 7.07 1.09 -3.16
C LEU A 84 7.40 -0.35 -2.78
N VAL A 85 6.38 -1.10 -2.38
CA VAL A 85 6.47 -2.54 -2.18
C VAL A 85 5.19 -3.24 -2.63
N ALA A 86 5.33 -4.46 -3.14
CA ALA A 86 4.21 -5.34 -3.42
C ALA A 86 4.50 -6.74 -2.87
N VAL A 87 3.58 -7.24 -2.05
CA VAL A 87 3.60 -8.58 -1.47
C VAL A 87 2.52 -9.40 -2.16
N ARG A 88 2.92 -10.49 -2.81
CA ARG A 88 1.96 -11.41 -3.43
C ARG A 88 1.12 -12.07 -2.35
N PHE A 89 -0.19 -12.24 -2.59
CA PHE A 89 -1.00 -13.07 -1.72
C PHE A 89 -0.59 -14.54 -1.82
N ALA A 90 -0.94 -15.33 -0.82
CA ALA A 90 -0.83 -16.78 -0.86
C ALA A 90 -1.55 -17.35 -2.09
N ASN A 91 -1.05 -18.46 -2.63
CA ASN A 91 -1.61 -19.12 -3.81
C ASN A 91 -2.89 -19.91 -3.45
N GLU A 92 -3.87 -19.24 -2.85
CA GLU A 92 -5.19 -19.75 -2.52
C GLU A 92 -6.22 -19.23 -3.50
N ARG A 93 -7.16 -20.10 -3.91
CA ARG A 93 -8.21 -19.75 -4.88
C ARG A 93 -9.00 -18.49 -4.48
N ILE A 94 -9.23 -18.28 -3.19
CA ILE A 94 -10.01 -17.14 -2.68
C ILE A 94 -9.35 -15.78 -2.97
N PHE A 95 -8.03 -15.73 -3.16
CA PHE A 95 -7.31 -14.51 -3.51
C PHE A 95 -7.15 -14.33 -5.01
N GLU A 96 -7.34 -15.38 -5.80
CA GLU A 96 -7.16 -15.39 -7.26
C GLU A 96 -8.49 -15.25 -8.05
N ILE A 97 -9.64 -15.16 -7.37
CA ILE A 97 -10.93 -14.86 -8.02
C ILE A 97 -11.08 -13.36 -8.30
N ASP A 98 -11.90 -12.99 -9.28
CA ASP A 98 -12.12 -11.58 -9.63
C ASP A 98 -12.73 -10.76 -8.48
N SER A 99 -13.57 -11.40 -7.65
CA SER A 99 -14.18 -10.75 -6.49
C SER A 99 -13.10 -10.22 -5.52
N PRO A 100 -13.12 -8.93 -5.14
CA PRO A 100 -12.11 -8.35 -4.28
C PRO A 100 -12.33 -8.61 -2.79
N VAL A 101 -13.50 -9.09 -2.38
CA VAL A 101 -13.97 -9.10 -0.98
C VAL A 101 -13.00 -9.76 0.01
N TYR A 102 -12.34 -10.86 -0.38
CA TYR A 102 -11.35 -11.53 0.46
C TYR A 102 -10.04 -10.74 0.56
N ARG A 103 -9.60 -10.14 -0.56
CA ARG A 103 -8.40 -9.29 -0.59
C ARG A 103 -8.64 -7.98 0.17
N GLU A 104 -9.83 -7.39 0.07
CA GLU A 104 -10.25 -6.23 0.87
C GLU A 104 -10.29 -6.53 2.36
N ALA A 105 -10.72 -7.73 2.74
CA ALA A 105 -10.69 -8.16 4.14
C ALA A 105 -9.24 -8.23 4.67
N VAL A 106 -8.31 -8.78 3.89
CA VAL A 106 -6.88 -8.78 4.24
C VAL A 106 -6.33 -7.36 4.28
N GLU A 107 -6.65 -6.50 3.30
CA GLU A 107 -6.23 -5.10 3.26
C GLU A 107 -6.64 -4.35 4.53
N ASP A 108 -7.90 -4.50 4.97
CA ASP A 108 -8.41 -3.90 6.20
C ASP A 108 -7.68 -4.41 7.45
N LEU A 109 -7.42 -5.72 7.54
CA LEU A 109 -6.68 -6.29 8.67
C LEU A 109 -5.22 -5.83 8.70
N VAL A 110 -4.54 -5.83 7.55
CA VAL A 110 -3.16 -5.34 7.43
C VAL A 110 -3.11 -3.87 7.84
N GLN A 111 -4.05 -3.05 7.37
CA GLN A 111 -4.12 -1.65 7.78
C GLN A 111 -4.25 -1.50 9.30
N ARG A 112 -5.16 -2.23 9.96
CA ARG A 112 -5.31 -2.17 11.43
C ARG A 112 -4.06 -2.60 12.18
N ILE A 113 -3.43 -3.70 11.74
CA ILE A 113 -2.18 -4.20 12.35
C ILE A 113 -1.10 -3.13 12.25
N LEU A 114 -0.94 -2.53 11.06
CA LEU A 114 0.09 -1.52 10.84
C LEU A 114 -0.22 -0.20 11.57
N ILE A 115 -1.48 0.22 11.72
CA ILE A 115 -1.83 1.40 12.54
C ILE A 115 -1.36 1.20 13.98
N ASN A 116 -1.68 0.04 14.56
CA ASN A 116 -1.29 -0.27 15.93
C ASN A 116 0.24 -0.32 16.04
N TRP A 117 0.90 -1.05 15.13
CA TRP A 117 2.35 -1.20 15.14
C TRP A 117 3.09 0.14 14.93
N VAL A 118 2.68 0.97 13.97
CA VAL A 118 3.24 2.33 13.75
C VAL A 118 3.11 3.18 15.01
N THR A 119 1.97 3.09 15.69
CA THR A 119 1.71 3.80 16.96
C THR A 119 2.60 3.29 18.08
N GLU A 120 2.76 1.97 18.21
CA GLU A 120 3.63 1.33 19.20
C GLU A 120 5.12 1.63 18.97
N GLN A 121 5.53 1.80 17.71
CA GLN A 121 6.90 2.19 17.33
C GLN A 121 7.12 3.71 17.36
N GLU A 122 6.12 4.50 17.77
CA GLU A 122 6.16 5.97 17.81
C GLU A 122 6.55 6.63 16.47
N LEU A 123 6.18 5.99 15.35
CA LEU A 123 6.49 6.49 14.02
C LEU A 123 5.44 7.53 13.58
N ALA A 124 5.88 8.70 13.15
CA ALA A 124 5.01 9.78 12.68
C ALA A 124 4.51 9.54 11.24
N ILE A 125 3.84 8.40 11.00
CA ILE A 125 3.35 7.98 9.68
C ILE A 125 1.82 8.02 9.64
N CYS A 126 1.27 8.76 8.69
CA CYS A 126 -0.18 8.80 8.46
C CYS A 126 -0.60 7.74 7.42
N ILE A 127 -1.42 6.77 7.80
CA ILE A 127 -1.98 5.81 6.85
C ILE A 127 -3.19 6.44 6.15
N VAL A 128 -3.11 6.60 4.83
CA VAL A 128 -4.06 7.39 4.02
C VAL A 128 -5.00 6.56 3.14
N SER A 129 -4.82 5.24 3.13
CA SER A 129 -5.71 4.31 2.42
C SER A 129 -7.05 4.16 3.15
N ARG A 130 -8.14 3.95 2.41
CA ARG A 130 -9.49 3.77 2.98
C ARG A 130 -9.91 2.32 2.83
N THR A 131 -10.00 1.60 3.94
CA THR A 131 -10.56 0.25 3.98
C THR A 131 -11.91 0.24 4.69
N ARG A 132 -12.67 -0.84 4.55
CA ARG A 132 -13.87 -1.10 5.33
C ARG A 132 -13.83 -2.55 5.82
N PRO A 133 -14.14 -2.81 7.10
CA PRO A 133 -14.33 -4.18 7.54
C PRO A 133 -15.48 -4.83 6.79
N ASN A 134 -15.36 -6.13 6.56
CA ASN A 134 -16.41 -6.97 6.01
C ASN A 134 -16.53 -8.30 6.79
N SER A 135 -17.42 -9.17 6.36
CA SER A 135 -17.72 -10.44 7.07
C SER A 135 -16.54 -11.43 7.06
N TYR A 136 -15.58 -11.29 6.15
CA TYR A 136 -14.48 -12.23 5.97
C TYR A 136 -13.27 -11.96 6.87
N ASN A 137 -13.20 -10.80 7.54
CA ASN A 137 -12.12 -10.46 8.48
C ASN A 137 -11.96 -11.47 9.65
N LYS A 138 -12.99 -12.29 9.91
CA LYS A 138 -12.99 -13.31 10.97
C LYS A 138 -12.49 -14.68 10.50
N LEU A 139 -12.28 -14.88 9.20
CA LEU A 139 -11.80 -16.15 8.67
C LEU A 139 -10.32 -16.35 9.00
N GLU A 140 -9.96 -17.55 9.44
CA GLU A 140 -8.61 -17.87 9.91
C GLU A 140 -7.54 -17.67 8.82
N ASN A 141 -7.83 -18.07 7.57
CA ASN A 141 -6.90 -17.89 6.46
C ASN A 141 -6.70 -16.40 6.09
N ILE A 142 -7.75 -15.58 6.22
CA ILE A 142 -7.66 -14.12 6.03
C ILE A 142 -6.78 -13.49 7.12
N GLN A 143 -6.94 -13.89 8.38
CA GLN A 143 -6.12 -13.41 9.49
C GLN A 143 -4.66 -13.85 9.38
N LYS A 144 -4.42 -15.12 9.04
CA LYS A 144 -3.08 -15.66 8.78
C LYS A 144 -2.38 -14.91 7.67
N GLU A 145 -3.10 -14.63 6.57
CA GLU A 145 -2.54 -13.93 5.43
C GLU A 145 -2.23 -12.47 5.74
N ALA A 146 -3.12 -11.77 6.45
CA ALA A 146 -2.85 -10.41 6.93
C ALA A 146 -1.60 -10.37 7.83
N SER A 147 -1.49 -11.32 8.75
CA SER A 147 -0.34 -11.41 9.66
C SER A 147 0.96 -11.68 8.91
N ARG A 148 0.92 -12.53 7.86
CA ARG A 148 2.09 -12.82 7.01
C ARG A 148 2.53 -11.57 6.24
N ILE A 149 1.59 -10.85 5.65
CA ILE A 149 1.89 -9.64 4.87
C ILE A 149 2.40 -8.53 5.79
N SER A 150 1.78 -8.28 6.94
CA SER A 150 2.24 -7.26 7.90
C SER A 150 3.68 -7.49 8.35
N LYS A 151 4.07 -8.72 8.68
CA LYS A 151 5.46 -9.07 9.04
C LYS A 151 6.50 -8.76 7.96
N VAL A 152 6.09 -8.72 6.69
CA VAL A 152 6.95 -8.32 5.58
C VAL A 152 7.02 -6.80 5.46
N LEU A 153 5.90 -6.11 5.71
CA LEU A 153 5.81 -4.66 5.59
C LEU A 153 6.48 -3.90 6.75
N GLU A 154 6.43 -4.41 7.98
CA GLU A 154 7.04 -3.79 9.16
C GLU A 154 8.53 -3.40 8.96
N PRO A 155 9.46 -4.33 8.61
CA PRO A 155 10.85 -3.95 8.40
C PRO A 155 11.05 -3.03 7.20
N TRP A 156 10.25 -3.17 6.14
CA TRP A 156 10.29 -2.29 4.97
C TRP A 156 9.87 -0.85 5.33
N ILE A 157 8.86 -0.69 6.19
CA ILE A 157 8.42 0.63 6.67
C ILE A 157 9.53 1.28 7.50
N LEU A 158 10.22 0.54 8.37
CA LEU A 158 11.35 1.07 9.14
C LEU A 158 12.48 1.56 8.21
N GLU A 159 12.83 0.78 7.18
CA GLU A 159 13.83 1.17 6.19
C GLU A 159 13.42 2.42 5.40
N CYS A 160 12.13 2.56 5.09
CA CYS A 160 11.61 3.74 4.40
C CYS A 160 11.59 5.00 5.27
N HIS A 161 11.43 4.84 6.60
CA HIS A 161 11.29 5.96 7.52
C HIS A 161 12.64 6.52 8.02
N GLN A 162 13.72 5.74 7.89
CA GLN A 162 15.10 6.21 8.09
C GLN A 162 15.54 7.18 6.98
#